data_AF-A0A5A7TWA3-F1
#
_entry.id   AF-A0A5A7TWA3-F1
#
_cell.length_a   1.000
_cell.length_b   1.000
_cell.length_c   1.000
_cell.angle_alpha   90.00
_cell.angle_beta   90.00
_cell.angle_gamma   90.00
#
_symmetry.space_group_name_H-M   'P 1'
#
loop_
_entity.id
_entity.type
_entity.pdbx_description
1 polymer ?
#
loop_
_entity_poly.entity_id
_entity_poly.type
_entity_poly.pdbx_seq_one_letter_code
_entity_poly.pdbx_strand_id
1 'polypeptide(L)'
;MLELLKNDTKRITHIPYETRHRIRQLAYFRMIHGSDLVCRQSTRMNRRCFAILCHLLRTIAGLTSTEVVDVEEMVAMLLHILAHDVKNRVIQREFMRSGETIYRHFNMVLLAVIRLHEELLKKPQPVPNECTDQRWRWFENCLGALDGTYIKVNVPASDRARYRTRKGEVATNVLGVCDRKGDFVYVLAGWEGSTADSRILRDALSRPNGLKVPKGYYYLVDVGYPNAEGFLAPYRGQHYHLQEWRDPENAPSTSKEFFNMKHSSARNIIERAFSVLKDRWAILQGKSYYPVEVQCRTILACCLLHNLINREMTNFDIEDNIDEVDSTHATTAVDDIHYIETSNEWSQWRDDLEEEMFTEWELRNQ
;
A
#
# COMPACT_ATOMS: atom_id res chain seq x y z
N MET A 1 37.84 -36.22 -34.20
CA MET A 1 37.34 -35.08 -33.38
C MET A 1 35.91 -35.28 -32.87
N LEU A 2 35.01 -35.93 -33.62
CA LEU A 2 33.64 -36.27 -33.18
C LEU A 2 33.52 -37.50 -32.26
N GLU A 3 34.53 -38.37 -32.17
CA GLU A 3 34.54 -39.50 -31.22
C GLU A 3 35.01 -39.14 -29.81
N LEU A 4 35.80 -38.07 -29.66
CA LEU A 4 36.22 -37.57 -28.34
C LEU A 4 35.09 -36.90 -27.55
N LEU A 5 34.01 -36.50 -28.23
CA LEU A 5 32.80 -35.93 -27.60
C LEU A 5 31.76 -36.99 -27.20
N LYS A 6 31.92 -38.26 -27.60
CA LYS A 6 30.99 -39.34 -27.23
C LYS A 6 31.35 -40.02 -25.90
N ASN A 7 32.60 -39.87 -25.43
CA ASN A 7 33.09 -40.49 -24.19
C ASN A 7 32.98 -39.59 -22.94
N ASP A 8 32.47 -38.38 -23.06
CA ASP A 8 32.16 -37.50 -21.91
C ASP A 8 30.68 -37.56 -21.50
N THR A 9 30.04 -38.72 -21.66
CA THR A 9 28.91 -39.13 -20.80
C THR A 9 29.41 -39.57 -19.42
N LYS A 10 30.44 -38.90 -18.89
CA LYS A 10 30.74 -38.90 -17.46
C LYS A 10 29.50 -38.36 -16.78
N ARG A 11 28.83 -39.27 -16.07
CA ARG A 11 27.76 -39.05 -15.09
C ARG A 11 27.71 -37.58 -14.70
N ILE A 12 26.61 -36.90 -15.00
CA ILE A 12 26.29 -35.60 -14.39
C ILE A 12 26.39 -35.85 -12.88
N THR A 13 27.52 -35.48 -12.29
CA THR A 13 27.79 -35.70 -10.88
C THR A 13 26.89 -34.71 -10.17
N HIS A 14 25.79 -35.22 -9.63
CA HIS A 14 24.88 -34.45 -8.82
C HIS A 14 25.68 -33.70 -7.76
N ILE A 15 25.61 -32.37 -7.78
CA ILE A 15 26.39 -31.50 -6.90
C ILE A 15 26.20 -31.97 -5.44
N PRO A 16 27.28 -32.24 -4.69
CA PRO A 16 27.19 -32.72 -3.32
C PRO A 16 26.27 -31.84 -2.47
N TYR A 17 25.54 -32.44 -1.53
CA TYR A 17 24.59 -31.72 -0.67
C TYR A 17 25.25 -30.53 0.04
N GLU A 18 26.44 -30.72 0.61
CA GLU A 18 27.21 -29.67 1.28
C GLU A 18 27.55 -28.50 0.36
N THR A 19 27.94 -28.78 -0.88
CA THR A 19 28.22 -27.72 -1.87
C THR A 19 26.95 -26.95 -2.20
N ARG A 20 25.81 -27.63 -2.38
CA ARG A 20 24.52 -26.96 -2.61
C ARG A 20 24.09 -26.13 -1.40
N HIS A 21 24.30 -26.63 -0.19
CA HIS A 21 24.00 -25.93 1.06
C HIS A 21 24.83 -24.65 1.20
N ARG A 22 26.14 -24.70 0.94
CA ARG A 22 26.99 -23.51 0.94
C ARG A 22 26.59 -22.50 -0.14
N ILE A 23 26.22 -22.95 -1.33
CA ILE A 23 25.75 -22.05 -2.40
C ILE A 23 24.43 -21.37 -1.99
N ARG A 24 23.49 -22.10 -1.39
CA ARG A 24 22.23 -21.54 -0.84
C ARG A 24 22.49 -20.46 0.19
N GLN A 25 23.34 -20.76 1.18
CA GLN A 25 23.70 -19.80 2.22
C GLN A 25 24.36 -18.56 1.62
N LEU A 26 25.25 -18.76 0.65
CA LEU A 26 25.92 -17.66 -0.01
C LEU A 26 24.97 -16.78 -0.84
N ALA A 27 23.92 -17.37 -1.43
CA ALA A 27 22.93 -16.63 -2.23
C ALA A 27 22.19 -15.58 -1.37
N TYR A 28 21.57 -16.00 -0.26
CA TYR A 28 20.91 -15.04 0.62
C TYR A 28 21.93 -14.12 1.30
N PHE A 29 23.12 -14.63 1.68
CA PHE A 29 24.13 -13.81 2.33
C PHE A 29 24.61 -12.66 1.44
N ARG A 30 24.83 -12.91 0.14
CA ARG A 30 25.19 -11.85 -0.82
C ARG A 30 24.07 -10.82 -0.95
N MET A 31 22.82 -11.28 -0.99
CA MET A 31 21.66 -10.44 -1.17
C MET A 31 21.41 -9.52 0.04
N ILE A 32 21.57 -10.04 1.26
CA ILE A 32 21.23 -9.34 2.50
C ILE A 32 22.47 -8.70 3.14
N HIS A 33 23.55 -9.44 3.32
CA HIS A 33 24.69 -9.02 4.14
C HIS A 33 25.81 -8.33 3.35
N GLY A 34 25.70 -8.21 2.03
CA GLY A 34 26.69 -7.52 1.19
C GLY A 34 26.86 -6.04 1.56
N SER A 35 25.78 -5.25 1.49
CA SER A 35 25.72 -3.86 1.95
C SER A 35 24.26 -3.40 2.05
N ASP A 36 24.01 -2.25 2.69
CA ASP A 36 22.65 -1.68 2.70
C ASP A 36 22.17 -1.24 1.31
N LEU A 37 23.09 -0.95 0.38
CA LEU A 37 22.73 -0.70 -1.02
C LEU A 37 22.26 -2.00 -1.70
N VAL A 38 23.02 -3.09 -1.56
CA VAL A 38 22.69 -4.39 -2.17
C VAL A 38 21.39 -4.96 -1.60
N CYS A 39 21.20 -4.87 -0.27
CA CYS A 39 19.96 -5.28 0.38
C CYS A 39 18.77 -4.49 -0.16
N ARG A 40 18.90 -3.15 -0.27
CA ARG A 40 17.83 -2.29 -0.82
C ARG A 40 17.53 -2.60 -2.28
N GLN A 41 18.56 -2.77 -3.09
CA GLN A 41 18.40 -3.11 -4.50
C GLN A 41 17.68 -4.44 -4.68
N SER A 42 17.91 -5.41 -3.79
CA SER A 42 17.38 -6.76 -3.93
C SER A 42 16.03 -7.00 -3.24
N THR A 43 15.72 -6.25 -2.18
CA THR A 43 14.56 -6.50 -1.29
C THR A 43 13.70 -5.26 -1.02
N ARG A 44 14.13 -4.08 -1.48
CA ARG A 44 13.61 -2.75 -1.11
C ARG A 44 13.85 -2.35 0.35
N MET A 45 14.59 -3.15 1.12
CA MET A 45 14.90 -2.88 2.52
C MET A 45 16.40 -2.73 2.79
N ASN A 46 16.79 -1.90 3.75
CA ASN A 46 18.16 -1.96 4.31
C ASN A 46 18.28 -3.15 5.27
N ARG A 47 19.50 -3.47 5.74
CA ARG A 47 19.74 -4.66 6.58
C ARG A 47 19.00 -4.61 7.91
N ARG A 48 18.90 -3.41 8.51
CA ARG A 48 18.18 -3.20 9.77
C ARG A 48 16.68 -3.51 9.61
N CYS A 49 16.04 -2.91 8.61
CA CYS A 49 14.62 -3.13 8.32
C CYS A 49 14.33 -4.59 7.99
N PHE A 50 15.21 -5.25 7.22
CA PHE A 50 15.11 -6.69 6.96
C PHE A 50 15.18 -7.52 8.25
N ALA A 51 16.12 -7.21 9.15
CA ALA A 51 16.25 -7.91 10.43
C ALA A 51 15.03 -7.70 11.33
N ILE A 52 14.47 -6.48 11.36
CA ILE A 52 13.24 -6.15 12.08
C ILE A 52 12.06 -6.96 11.52
N LEU A 53 11.90 -7.02 10.20
CA LEU A 53 10.88 -7.85 9.57
C LEU A 53 11.01 -9.32 10.00
N CYS A 54 12.22 -9.89 9.91
CA CYS A 54 12.46 -11.28 10.31
C CYS A 54 12.19 -11.51 11.81
N HIS A 55 12.45 -10.53 12.66
CA HIS A 55 12.12 -10.58 14.08
C HIS A 55 10.60 -10.61 14.30
N LEU A 56 9.85 -9.65 13.72
CA LEU A 56 8.39 -9.59 13.82
C LEU A 56 7.72 -10.86 13.30
N LEU A 57 8.21 -11.40 12.17
CA LEU A 57 7.68 -12.63 11.61
C LEU A 57 7.85 -13.83 12.55
N ARG A 58 8.94 -13.89 13.31
CA ARG A 58 9.15 -14.94 14.32
C ARG A 58 8.29 -14.75 15.55
N THR A 59 8.33 -13.55 16.13
CA THR A 59 7.78 -13.31 17.47
C THR A 59 6.27 -13.11 17.46
N ILE A 60 5.74 -12.49 16.41
CA ILE A 60 4.31 -12.15 16.32
C ILE A 60 3.60 -13.10 15.34
N ALA A 61 4.14 -13.30 14.14
CA ALA A 61 3.50 -14.15 13.14
C ALA A 61 3.78 -15.65 13.31
N GLY A 62 4.66 -16.04 14.24
CA GLY A 62 5.00 -17.44 14.54
C GLY A 62 5.71 -18.17 13.40
N LEU A 63 6.42 -17.46 12.51
CA LEU A 63 7.16 -18.07 11.41
C LEU A 63 8.44 -18.73 11.96
N THR A 64 8.56 -20.04 11.76
CA THR A 64 9.72 -20.83 12.18
C THR A 64 10.52 -21.34 10.99
N SER A 65 11.81 -21.58 11.22
CA SER A 65 12.65 -22.30 10.26
C SER A 65 12.08 -23.71 10.00
N THR A 66 12.31 -24.21 8.80
CA THR A 66 12.10 -25.63 8.48
C THR A 66 13.43 -26.38 8.58
N GLU A 67 13.39 -27.71 8.46
CA GLU A 67 14.61 -28.52 8.38
C GLU A 67 15.56 -28.10 7.24
N VAL A 68 15.00 -27.48 6.19
CA VAL A 68 15.72 -27.22 4.94
C VAL A 68 15.99 -25.75 4.64
N VAL A 69 15.20 -24.81 5.18
CA VAL A 69 15.26 -23.37 4.88
C VAL A 69 15.02 -22.60 6.19
N ASP A 70 15.87 -21.62 6.48
CA ASP A 70 15.71 -20.72 7.63
C ASP A 70 14.79 -19.54 7.30
N VAL A 71 14.37 -18.80 8.33
CA VAL A 71 13.44 -17.68 8.17
C VAL A 71 14.02 -16.61 7.24
N GLU A 72 15.29 -16.25 7.39
CA GLU A 72 15.97 -15.27 6.57
C GLU A 72 15.94 -15.65 5.09
N GLU A 73 16.29 -16.89 4.73
CA GLU A 73 16.25 -17.40 3.35
C GLU A 73 14.82 -17.36 2.79
N MET A 74 13.80 -17.74 3.60
CA MET A 74 12.40 -17.66 3.16
C MET A 74 11.97 -16.21 2.86
N VAL A 75 12.29 -15.29 3.76
CA VAL A 75 11.93 -13.86 3.64
C VAL A 75 12.69 -13.21 2.49
N ALA A 76 13.98 -13.51 2.35
CA ALA A 76 14.83 -13.15 1.24
C ALA A 76 14.19 -13.54 -0.11
N MET A 77 13.80 -14.80 -0.28
CA MET A 77 13.14 -15.27 -1.51
C MET A 77 11.83 -14.52 -1.79
N LEU A 78 10.96 -14.34 -0.78
CA LEU A 78 9.71 -13.61 -0.95
C LEU A 78 9.98 -12.17 -1.40
N LEU A 79 10.80 -11.42 -0.66
CA LEU A 79 11.05 -10.00 -0.95
C LEU A 79 11.67 -9.81 -2.33
N HIS A 80 12.58 -10.70 -2.75
CA HIS A 80 13.17 -10.64 -4.07
C HIS A 80 12.13 -10.84 -5.18
N ILE A 81 11.20 -11.79 -5.00
CA ILE A 81 10.04 -11.99 -5.89
C ILE A 81 9.16 -10.74 -5.94
N LEU A 82 8.82 -10.14 -4.80
CA LEU A 82 7.96 -8.95 -4.75
C LEU A 82 8.62 -7.72 -5.39
N ALA A 83 9.91 -7.51 -5.11
CA ALA A 83 10.66 -6.34 -5.53
C ALA A 83 10.88 -6.28 -7.05
N HIS A 84 11.02 -7.44 -7.69
CA HIS A 84 11.45 -7.56 -9.10
C HIS A 84 10.52 -8.34 -10.01
N ASP A 85 9.40 -8.88 -9.50
CA ASP A 85 8.50 -9.77 -10.24
C ASP A 85 9.22 -11.00 -10.87
N VAL A 86 10.30 -11.45 -10.20
CA VAL A 86 11.09 -12.59 -10.69
C VAL A 86 10.29 -13.89 -10.62
N LYS A 87 10.39 -14.69 -11.68
CA LYS A 87 9.62 -15.93 -11.80
C LYS A 87 10.27 -17.02 -10.96
N ASN A 88 9.46 -17.99 -10.52
CA ASN A 88 9.90 -19.12 -9.70
C ASN A 88 11.16 -19.81 -10.27
N ARG A 89 11.28 -19.97 -11.59
CA ARG A 89 12.47 -20.55 -12.25
C ARG A 89 13.77 -19.77 -12.01
N VAL A 90 13.71 -18.44 -11.85
CA VAL A 90 14.88 -17.60 -11.55
C VAL A 90 15.36 -17.90 -10.14
N ILE A 91 14.44 -17.88 -9.17
CA ILE A 91 14.72 -18.21 -7.77
C ILE A 91 15.24 -19.64 -7.61
N GLN A 92 14.74 -20.61 -8.38
CA GLN A 92 15.26 -21.99 -8.38
C GLN A 92 16.76 -22.05 -8.67
N ARG A 93 17.24 -21.22 -9.61
CA ARG A 93 18.66 -21.18 -9.98
C ARG A 93 19.49 -20.46 -8.93
N GLU A 94 18.99 -19.34 -8.43
CA GLU A 94 19.69 -18.49 -7.48
C GLU A 94 19.83 -19.14 -6.10
N PHE A 95 18.76 -19.74 -5.60
CA PHE A 95 18.74 -20.41 -4.29
C PHE A 95 18.94 -21.93 -4.39
N MET A 96 19.13 -22.50 -5.58
CA MET A 96 19.25 -23.97 -5.77
C MET A 96 18.14 -24.77 -5.06
N ARG A 97 16.91 -24.26 -5.04
CA ARG A 97 15.72 -24.90 -4.45
C ARG A 97 14.80 -25.44 -5.55
N SER A 98 13.99 -26.44 -5.23
CA SER A 98 12.92 -26.87 -6.14
C SER A 98 11.86 -25.77 -6.24
N GLY A 99 11.16 -25.70 -7.37
CA GLY A 99 10.08 -24.74 -7.54
C GLY A 99 8.95 -24.92 -6.53
N GLU A 100 8.69 -26.16 -6.13
CA GLU A 100 7.73 -26.53 -5.09
C GLU A 100 8.14 -25.96 -3.72
N THR A 101 9.42 -26.05 -3.36
CA THR A 101 9.94 -25.46 -2.12
C THR A 101 9.76 -23.95 -2.11
N ILE A 102 10.12 -23.27 -3.21
CA ILE A 102 9.96 -21.82 -3.33
C ILE A 102 8.49 -21.43 -3.22
N TYR A 103 7.58 -22.13 -3.92
CA TYR A 103 6.16 -21.83 -3.87
C TYR A 103 5.57 -22.01 -2.47
N ARG A 104 5.97 -23.07 -1.75
CA ARG A 104 5.55 -23.30 -0.37
C ARG A 104 6.00 -22.17 0.56
N HIS A 105 7.30 -21.83 0.53
CA HIS A 105 7.84 -20.77 1.39
C HIS A 105 7.29 -19.39 1.02
N PHE A 106 7.09 -19.10 -0.26
CA PHE A 106 6.41 -17.88 -0.71
C PHE A 106 5.05 -17.70 -0.02
N ASN A 107 4.19 -18.72 -0.06
CA ASN A 107 2.87 -18.65 0.56
C ASN A 107 2.94 -18.61 2.10
N MET A 108 3.86 -19.34 2.72
CA MET A 108 4.03 -19.33 4.18
C MET A 108 4.45 -17.95 4.69
N VAL A 109 5.45 -17.33 4.08
CA VAL A 109 5.89 -15.98 4.47
C VAL A 109 4.83 -14.94 4.11
N LEU A 110 4.16 -15.07 2.96
CA LEU A 110 3.08 -14.16 2.57
C LEU A 110 1.95 -14.12 3.61
N LEU A 111 1.50 -15.30 4.05
CA LEU A 111 0.49 -15.39 5.12
C LEU A 111 1.03 -14.89 6.47
N ALA A 112 2.31 -15.11 6.77
CA ALA A 112 2.93 -14.59 7.99
C ALA A 112 2.99 -13.05 8.00
N VAL A 113 3.31 -12.41 6.87
CA VAL A 113 3.26 -10.95 6.76
C VAL A 113 1.85 -10.41 6.98
N ILE A 114 0.81 -11.07 6.43
CA ILE A 114 -0.59 -10.66 6.63
C ILE A 114 -1.01 -10.79 8.09
N ARG A 115 -0.49 -11.77 8.84
CA ARG A 115 -0.73 -11.87 10.29
C ARG A 115 -0.20 -10.67 11.07
N LEU A 116 0.77 -9.92 10.53
CA LEU A 116 1.29 -8.69 11.13
C LEU A 116 0.41 -7.44 10.86
N HIS A 117 -0.80 -7.58 10.31
CA HIS A 117 -1.62 -6.42 9.93
C HIS A 117 -1.86 -5.41 11.07
N GLU A 118 -2.18 -5.86 12.30
CA GLU A 118 -2.37 -4.97 13.46
C GLU A 118 -1.09 -4.19 13.84
N GLU A 119 0.07 -4.77 13.57
CA GLU A 119 1.39 -4.18 13.91
C GLU A 119 1.93 -3.25 12.83
N LEU A 120 1.49 -3.46 11.58
CA LEU A 120 2.02 -2.78 10.40
C LEU A 120 1.05 -1.79 9.78
N LEU A 121 -0.26 -1.92 10.01
CA LEU A 121 -1.22 -0.87 9.66
C LEU A 121 -1.06 0.32 10.60
N LYS A 122 -1.14 1.51 10.04
CA LYS A 122 -1.00 2.74 10.79
C LYS A 122 -2.28 3.02 11.57
N LYS A 123 -2.15 3.36 12.84
CA LYS A 123 -3.24 3.99 13.61
C LYS A 123 -3.35 5.46 13.19
N PRO A 124 -4.48 5.89 12.62
CA PRO A 124 -4.62 7.25 12.12
C PRO A 124 -4.60 8.25 13.29
N GLN A 125 -4.06 9.44 13.03
CA GLN A 125 -4.06 10.55 13.97
C GLN A 125 -4.78 11.73 13.33
N PRO A 126 -5.76 12.34 14.03
CA PRO A 126 -6.51 13.46 13.48
C PRO A 126 -5.60 14.65 13.22
N VAL A 127 -5.99 15.48 12.26
CA VAL A 127 -5.44 16.83 12.13
C VAL A 127 -5.84 17.64 13.35
N PRO A 128 -4.88 18.20 14.10
CA PRO A 128 -5.17 19.08 15.23
C PRO A 128 -5.66 20.46 14.75
N ASN A 129 -6.42 21.15 15.59
CA ASN A 129 -7.03 22.47 15.31
C ASN A 129 -5.99 23.52 14.92
N GLU A 130 -4.78 23.44 15.46
CA GLU A 130 -3.68 24.38 15.21
C GLU A 130 -2.62 23.82 14.24
N CYS A 131 -3.03 22.96 13.30
CA CYS A 131 -2.11 22.37 12.34
C CYS A 131 -1.45 23.44 11.44
N THR A 132 -0.12 23.44 11.38
CA THR A 132 0.66 24.41 10.59
C THR A 132 0.92 23.95 9.15
N ASP A 133 0.71 22.67 8.85
CA ASP A 133 0.88 22.10 7.52
C ASP A 133 -0.13 22.73 6.55
N GLN A 134 0.39 23.45 5.55
CA GLN A 134 -0.44 24.20 4.59
C GLN A 134 -1.46 23.33 3.83
N ARG A 135 -1.19 22.04 3.69
CA ARG A 135 -2.06 21.07 3.03
C ARG A 135 -3.20 20.64 3.93
N TRP A 136 -2.92 20.43 5.22
CA TRP A 136 -3.86 19.81 6.17
C TRP A 136 -4.55 20.79 7.12
N ARG A 137 -4.03 22.01 7.31
CA ARG A 137 -4.55 22.98 8.28
C ARG A 137 -6.04 23.30 8.18
N TRP A 138 -6.61 23.12 6.98
CA TRP A 138 -8.02 23.40 6.68
C TRP A 138 -8.95 22.26 7.06
N PHE A 139 -8.42 21.10 7.45
CA PHE A 139 -9.16 19.86 7.60
C PHE A 139 -9.01 19.31 9.02
N GLU A 140 -9.40 20.09 10.03
CA GLU A 140 -9.46 19.65 11.43
C GLU A 140 -10.23 18.32 11.55
N ASN A 141 -9.77 17.43 12.43
CA ASN A 141 -10.34 16.09 12.67
C ASN A 141 -10.27 15.13 11.46
N CYS A 142 -9.61 15.53 10.37
CA CYS A 142 -9.35 14.62 9.26
C CYS A 142 -8.30 13.56 9.64
N LEU A 143 -8.56 12.30 9.32
CA LEU A 143 -7.68 11.17 9.61
C LEU A 143 -6.73 10.84 8.45
N GLY A 144 -6.99 11.38 7.26
CA GLY A 144 -6.20 11.14 6.05
C GLY A 144 -7.05 11.11 4.78
N ALA A 145 -6.69 10.25 3.84
CA ALA A 145 -7.37 10.15 2.54
C ALA A 145 -7.71 8.71 2.17
N LEU A 146 -8.80 8.56 1.41
CA LEU A 146 -9.30 7.28 0.92
C LEU A 146 -9.52 7.34 -0.59
N ASP A 147 -9.05 6.29 -1.28
CA ASP A 147 -9.32 6.11 -2.70
C ASP A 147 -9.19 4.64 -3.13
N GLY A 148 -9.70 4.34 -4.33
CA GLY A 148 -9.55 3.08 -5.01
C GLY A 148 -8.33 3.08 -5.94
N THR A 149 -7.74 1.90 -6.16
CA THR A 149 -6.72 1.71 -7.20
C THR A 149 -6.89 0.37 -7.89
N TYR A 150 -6.52 0.31 -9.17
CA TYR A 150 -6.57 -0.92 -9.96
C TYR A 150 -5.21 -1.59 -10.02
N ILE A 151 -5.20 -2.91 -9.80
CA ILE A 151 -4.02 -3.78 -9.96
C ILE A 151 -4.36 -4.89 -10.94
N LYS A 152 -3.50 -5.08 -11.95
CA LYS A 152 -3.74 -6.02 -13.05
C LYS A 152 -3.72 -7.46 -12.53
N VAL A 153 -4.71 -8.25 -12.96
CA VAL A 153 -4.85 -9.65 -12.57
C VAL A 153 -5.06 -10.53 -13.79
N ASN A 154 -4.79 -11.82 -13.63
CA ASN A 154 -5.15 -12.83 -14.61
C ASN A 154 -6.33 -13.66 -14.08
N VAL A 155 -7.38 -13.75 -14.88
CA VAL A 155 -8.60 -14.50 -14.55
C VAL A 155 -9.01 -15.40 -15.71
N PRO A 156 -9.73 -16.51 -15.43
CA PRO A 156 -10.36 -17.32 -16.46
C PRO A 156 -11.21 -16.48 -17.41
N ALA A 157 -11.37 -16.94 -18.65
CA ALA A 157 -12.13 -16.22 -19.67
C ALA A 157 -13.57 -15.91 -19.24
N SER A 158 -14.19 -16.81 -18.47
CA SER A 158 -15.53 -16.65 -17.88
C SER A 158 -15.65 -15.44 -16.95
N ASP A 159 -14.57 -15.07 -16.27
CA ASP A 159 -14.57 -14.03 -15.24
C ASP A 159 -14.08 -12.67 -15.75
N ARG A 160 -13.48 -12.62 -16.94
CA ARG A 160 -12.89 -11.40 -17.52
C ARG A 160 -13.86 -10.22 -17.58
N ALA A 161 -15.15 -10.46 -17.82
CA ALA A 161 -16.16 -9.41 -17.87
C ALA A 161 -16.31 -8.72 -16.51
N ARG A 162 -16.30 -9.49 -15.41
CA ARG A 162 -16.43 -8.95 -14.05
C ARG A 162 -15.22 -8.09 -13.66
N TYR A 163 -14.02 -8.54 -14.02
CA TYR A 163 -12.77 -7.84 -13.70
C TYR A 163 -12.40 -6.73 -14.70
N ARG A 164 -13.26 -6.43 -15.68
CA ARG A 164 -12.99 -5.39 -16.67
C ARG A 164 -13.26 -4.01 -16.09
N THR A 165 -12.25 -3.16 -16.04
CA THR A 165 -12.37 -1.76 -15.63
C THR A 165 -13.03 -0.91 -16.72
N ARG A 166 -13.43 0.32 -16.38
CA ARG A 166 -13.92 1.31 -17.35
C ARG A 166 -12.91 1.60 -18.48
N LYS A 167 -11.61 1.43 -18.22
CA LYS A 167 -10.53 1.59 -19.20
C LYS A 167 -10.26 0.31 -20.03
N GLY A 168 -11.08 -0.73 -19.87
CA GLY A 168 -10.97 -1.99 -20.61
C GLY A 168 -9.89 -2.95 -20.11
N GLU A 169 -9.19 -2.60 -19.02
CA GLU A 169 -8.16 -3.45 -18.43
C GLU A 169 -8.77 -4.53 -17.52
N VAL A 170 -8.14 -5.70 -17.43
CA VAL A 170 -8.54 -6.76 -16.48
C VAL A 170 -7.76 -6.56 -15.17
N ALA A 171 -8.45 -6.09 -14.14
CA ALA A 171 -7.85 -5.69 -12.87
C ALA A 171 -8.77 -5.99 -11.68
N THR A 172 -8.19 -6.16 -10.50
CA THR A 172 -8.91 -6.08 -9.23
C THR A 172 -8.88 -4.65 -8.71
N ASN A 173 -10.00 -4.20 -8.13
CA ASN A 173 -10.08 -2.93 -7.42
C ASN A 173 -9.61 -3.14 -5.98
N VAL A 174 -8.81 -2.19 -5.49
CA VAL A 174 -8.23 -2.15 -4.16
C VAL A 174 -8.61 -0.83 -3.52
N LEU A 175 -9.42 -0.87 -2.47
CA LEU A 175 -9.70 0.31 -1.65
C LEU A 175 -8.56 0.47 -0.65
N GLY A 176 -7.99 1.67 -0.54
CA GLY A 176 -6.97 2.00 0.42
C GLY A 176 -7.30 3.28 1.17
N VAL A 177 -6.92 3.30 2.44
CA VAL A 177 -6.96 4.47 3.31
C VAL A 177 -5.55 4.69 3.83
N CYS A 178 -5.05 5.91 3.76
CA CYS A 178 -3.76 6.27 4.31
C CYS A 178 -3.84 7.50 5.20
N ASP A 179 -2.88 7.61 6.10
CA ASP A 179 -2.69 8.79 6.93
C ASP A 179 -2.08 9.96 6.12
N ARG A 180 -1.74 11.04 6.82
CA ARG A 180 -1.15 12.25 6.24
C ARG A 180 0.26 12.06 5.67
N LYS A 181 0.97 11.00 6.10
CA LYS A 181 2.32 10.64 5.64
C LYS A 181 2.30 9.61 4.51
N GLY A 182 1.12 9.06 4.19
CA GLY A 182 0.95 8.03 3.16
C GLY A 182 1.11 6.60 3.67
N ASP A 183 1.16 6.40 4.99
CA ASP A 183 1.13 5.06 5.58
C ASP A 183 -0.29 4.51 5.55
N PHE A 184 -0.45 3.26 5.12
CA PHE A 184 -1.76 2.64 5.00
C PHE A 184 -2.38 2.37 6.37
N VAL A 185 -3.60 2.86 6.57
CA VAL A 185 -4.44 2.62 7.74
C VAL A 185 -5.36 1.43 7.52
N TYR A 186 -5.87 1.28 6.29
CA TYR A 186 -6.75 0.19 5.91
C TYR A 186 -6.58 -0.15 4.43
N VAL A 187 -6.67 -1.43 4.08
CA VAL A 187 -6.59 -1.90 2.69
C VAL A 187 -7.58 -3.05 2.49
N LEU A 188 -8.41 -2.93 1.46
CA LEU A 188 -9.34 -3.96 1.02
C LEU A 188 -9.09 -4.28 -0.45
N ALA A 189 -8.46 -5.43 -0.69
CA ALA A 189 -8.20 -5.95 -2.04
C ALA A 189 -9.18 -7.07 -2.41
N GLY A 190 -9.37 -7.29 -3.71
CA GLY A 190 -10.09 -8.46 -4.25
C GLY A 190 -11.44 -8.17 -4.88
N TRP A 191 -11.87 -6.92 -4.90
CA TRP A 191 -13.08 -6.52 -5.61
C TRP A 191 -12.89 -6.57 -7.13
N GLU A 192 -13.95 -6.86 -7.87
CA GLU A 192 -13.87 -6.92 -9.32
C GLU A 192 -13.70 -5.52 -9.92
N GLY A 193 -12.94 -5.41 -11.01
CA GLY A 193 -12.64 -4.13 -11.66
C GLY A 193 -13.84 -3.36 -12.21
N SER A 194 -15.01 -4.00 -12.36
CA SER A 194 -16.26 -3.34 -12.76
C SER A 194 -17.06 -2.78 -11.58
N THR A 195 -16.69 -3.11 -10.35
CA THR A 195 -17.43 -2.72 -9.15
C THR A 195 -17.25 -1.22 -8.87
N ALA A 196 -18.36 -0.53 -8.61
CA ALA A 196 -18.36 0.88 -8.24
C ALA A 196 -17.75 1.10 -6.85
N ASP A 197 -16.97 2.16 -6.70
CA ASP A 197 -16.21 2.45 -5.48
C ASP A 197 -17.11 2.61 -4.24
N SER A 198 -18.30 3.21 -4.41
CA SER A 198 -19.30 3.33 -3.33
C SER A 198 -19.84 1.99 -2.81
N ARG A 199 -19.79 0.92 -3.62
CA ARG A 199 -20.15 -0.43 -3.17
C ARG A 199 -19.03 -1.05 -2.35
N ILE A 200 -17.78 -0.83 -2.76
CA ILE A 200 -16.60 -1.31 -2.05
C ILE A 200 -16.48 -0.63 -0.69
N LEU A 201 -16.75 0.67 -0.62
CA LEU A 201 -16.75 1.41 0.63
C LEU A 201 -17.81 0.90 1.62
N ARG A 202 -19.03 0.63 1.13
CA ARG A 202 -20.10 0.04 1.95
C ARG A 202 -19.73 -1.33 2.50
N ASP A 203 -19.11 -2.19 1.68
CA ASP A 203 -18.59 -3.46 2.16
C ASP A 203 -17.51 -3.23 3.23
N ALA A 204 -16.55 -2.35 2.98
CA ALA A 204 -15.46 -2.05 3.90
C ALA A 204 -15.94 -1.65 5.31
N LEU A 205 -17.02 -0.87 5.42
CA LEU A 205 -17.59 -0.46 6.71
C LEU A 205 -18.40 -1.56 7.40
N SER A 206 -19.10 -2.40 6.62
CA SER A 206 -19.97 -3.45 7.17
C SER A 206 -19.22 -4.66 7.74
N ARG A 207 -17.92 -4.79 7.43
CA ARG A 207 -17.10 -5.93 7.86
C ARG A 207 -16.78 -5.85 9.36
N PRO A 208 -16.71 -7.00 10.07
CA PRO A 208 -16.29 -7.03 11.48
C PRO A 208 -14.93 -6.35 11.70
N ASN A 209 -13.94 -6.75 10.88
CA ASN A 209 -12.59 -6.17 10.83
C ASN A 209 -12.48 -5.13 9.69
N GLY A 210 -13.57 -4.40 9.47
CA GLY A 210 -13.70 -3.38 8.44
C GLY A 210 -13.01 -2.06 8.79
N LEU A 211 -13.13 -1.10 7.88
CA LEU A 211 -12.72 0.28 8.14
C LEU A 211 -13.51 0.83 9.32
N LYS A 212 -12.81 1.39 10.32
CA LYS A 212 -13.43 2.06 11.47
C LYS A 212 -13.19 3.56 11.34
N VAL A 213 -14.27 4.32 11.48
CA VAL A 213 -14.24 5.78 11.46
C VAL A 213 -15.03 6.24 12.69
N PRO A 214 -14.38 6.76 13.74
CA PRO A 214 -15.09 7.23 14.92
C PRO A 214 -15.90 8.49 14.58
N LYS A 215 -17.07 8.67 15.20
CA LYS A 215 -17.89 9.88 15.00
C LYS A 215 -17.09 11.16 15.29
N GLY A 216 -17.35 12.20 14.50
CA GLY A 216 -16.62 13.47 14.56
C GLY A 216 -15.30 13.49 13.77
N TYR A 217 -14.84 12.35 13.25
CA TYR A 217 -13.66 12.25 12.40
C TYR A 217 -14.05 11.84 10.97
N TYR A 218 -13.20 12.13 10.00
CA TYR A 218 -13.48 11.81 8.59
C TYR A 218 -12.22 11.59 7.74
N TYR A 219 -12.42 11.01 6.56
CA TYR A 219 -11.43 10.90 5.50
C TYR A 219 -11.81 11.75 4.29
N LEU A 220 -10.80 12.31 3.60
CA LEU A 220 -11.01 12.94 2.30
C LEU A 220 -11.21 11.87 1.23
N VAL A 221 -12.29 11.96 0.46
CA VAL A 221 -12.65 10.98 -0.59
C VAL A 221 -12.77 11.62 -1.96
N ASP A 222 -12.58 10.83 -3.02
CA ASP A 222 -12.82 11.29 -4.39
C ASP A 222 -14.30 11.60 -4.66
N VAL A 223 -14.59 12.36 -5.71
CA VAL A 223 -15.94 12.77 -6.13
C VAL A 223 -16.89 11.60 -6.44
N GLY A 224 -16.32 10.42 -6.75
CA GLY A 224 -17.04 9.17 -6.95
C GLY A 224 -17.67 8.59 -5.67
N TYR A 225 -17.27 9.07 -4.50
CA TYR A 225 -17.79 8.67 -3.20
C TYR A 225 -18.90 9.63 -2.71
N PRO A 226 -19.79 9.15 -1.82
CA PRO A 226 -20.78 10.01 -1.18
C PRO A 226 -20.14 11.01 -0.19
N ASN A 227 -20.67 12.23 -0.12
CA ASN A 227 -20.41 13.16 0.98
C ASN A 227 -21.33 12.77 2.15
N ALA A 228 -20.76 12.27 3.24
CA ALA A 228 -21.50 11.68 4.34
C ALA A 228 -20.67 11.68 5.62
N GLU A 229 -21.28 11.26 6.73
CA GLU A 229 -20.56 11.10 7.98
C GLU A 229 -19.33 10.20 7.81
N GLY A 230 -18.17 10.71 8.21
CA GLY A 230 -16.88 10.04 8.06
C GLY A 230 -16.20 10.22 6.70
N PHE A 231 -16.84 10.84 5.71
CA PHE A 231 -16.32 10.96 4.34
C PHE A 231 -16.63 12.32 3.70
N LEU A 232 -15.59 13.14 3.55
CA LEU A 232 -15.70 14.47 2.96
C LEU A 232 -15.34 14.44 1.47
N ALA A 233 -16.35 14.64 0.62
CA ALA A 233 -16.20 14.64 -0.84
C ALA A 233 -16.14 16.08 -1.39
N PRO A 234 -15.45 16.30 -2.53
CA PRO A 234 -15.41 17.61 -3.18
C PRO A 234 -16.75 17.99 -3.82
N TYR A 235 -16.88 19.26 -4.21
CA TYR A 235 -18.02 19.75 -5.00
C TYR A 235 -17.96 19.21 -6.44
N ARG A 236 -19.11 18.72 -6.92
CA ARG A 236 -19.28 18.24 -8.30
C ARG A 236 -19.45 19.42 -9.27
N GLY A 237 -18.93 19.27 -10.48
CA GLY A 237 -19.11 20.27 -11.55
C GLY A 237 -18.26 21.53 -11.38
N GLN A 238 -17.26 21.51 -10.50
CA GLN A 238 -16.27 22.56 -10.29
C GLN A 238 -14.88 22.04 -10.70
N HIS A 239 -13.95 22.94 -10.96
CA HIS A 239 -12.54 22.59 -11.17
C HIS A 239 -12.00 21.80 -9.97
N TYR A 240 -11.17 20.79 -10.23
CA TYR A 240 -10.73 19.84 -9.19
C TYR A 240 -9.31 19.33 -9.38
N HIS A 241 -8.83 19.20 -10.62
CA HIS A 241 -7.53 18.59 -10.85
C HIS A 241 -6.40 19.58 -10.51
N LEU A 242 -5.41 19.14 -9.71
CA LEU A 242 -4.25 19.96 -9.33
C LEU A 242 -3.49 20.61 -10.51
N GLN A 243 -3.58 20.03 -11.70
CA GLN A 243 -2.96 20.58 -12.90
C GLN A 243 -3.66 21.84 -13.41
N GLU A 244 -4.96 21.98 -13.17
CA GLU A 244 -5.78 23.12 -13.59
C GLU A 244 -5.33 24.40 -12.85
N TRP A 245 -4.93 24.26 -11.59
CA TRP A 245 -4.53 25.35 -10.69
C TRP A 245 -3.05 25.79 -10.80
N ARG A 246 -2.30 25.27 -11.78
CA ARG A 246 -0.88 25.65 -11.97
C ARG A 246 -0.70 27.00 -12.67
N ASP A 247 -1.69 27.40 -13.46
CA ASP A 247 -1.70 28.68 -14.14
C ASP A 247 -2.27 29.75 -13.20
N PRO A 248 -1.56 30.87 -12.94
CA PRO A 248 -2.09 31.99 -12.18
C PRO A 248 -3.43 32.53 -12.72
N GLU A 249 -3.68 32.41 -14.02
CA GLU A 249 -4.95 32.82 -14.65
C GLU A 249 -6.13 31.94 -14.22
N ASN A 250 -5.86 30.73 -13.73
CA ASN A 250 -6.86 29.79 -13.23
C ASN A 250 -6.97 29.84 -11.71
N ALA A 251 -6.60 30.93 -11.03
CA ALA A 251 -6.80 31.03 -9.59
C ALA A 251 -8.28 30.79 -9.23
N PRO A 252 -8.59 30.13 -8.09
CA PRO A 252 -9.96 29.85 -7.70
C PRO A 252 -10.77 31.16 -7.60
N SER A 253 -11.85 31.22 -8.36
CA SER A 253 -12.73 32.38 -8.48
C SER A 253 -13.92 32.30 -7.53
N THR A 254 -14.23 31.10 -7.06
CA THR A 254 -15.31 30.82 -6.12
C THR A 254 -14.79 30.11 -4.87
N SER A 255 -15.53 30.24 -3.78
CA SER A 255 -15.27 29.53 -2.52
C SER A 255 -15.26 28.00 -2.72
N LYS A 256 -16.14 27.46 -3.58
CA LYS A 256 -16.17 26.03 -3.96
C LYS A 256 -14.93 25.57 -4.69
N GLU A 257 -14.43 26.38 -5.62
CA GLU A 257 -13.18 26.11 -6.32
C GLU A 257 -11.98 26.13 -5.36
N PHE A 258 -11.94 27.08 -4.44
CA PHE A 258 -10.90 27.14 -3.41
C PHE A 258 -10.92 25.90 -2.51
N PHE A 259 -12.11 25.50 -2.03
CA PHE A 259 -12.29 24.27 -1.28
C PHE A 259 -11.78 23.05 -2.06
N ASN A 260 -12.23 22.88 -3.31
CA ASN A 260 -11.83 21.77 -4.16
C ASN A 260 -10.31 21.73 -4.42
N MET A 261 -9.68 22.89 -4.61
CA MET A 261 -8.23 23.01 -4.77
C MET A 261 -7.50 22.50 -3.51
N LYS A 262 -7.92 22.93 -2.31
CA LYS A 262 -7.32 22.48 -1.04
C LYS A 262 -7.60 21.00 -0.77
N HIS A 263 -8.84 20.57 -1.01
CA HIS A 263 -9.27 19.17 -0.88
C HIS A 263 -8.43 18.25 -1.77
N SER A 264 -8.29 18.58 -3.05
CA SER A 264 -7.49 17.78 -3.98
C SER A 264 -6.01 17.75 -3.58
N SER A 265 -5.47 18.86 -3.05
CA SER A 265 -4.08 18.92 -2.57
C SER A 265 -3.83 17.96 -1.41
N ALA A 266 -4.73 17.94 -0.43
CA ALA A 266 -4.68 17.04 0.71
C ALA A 266 -4.92 15.58 0.30
N ARG A 267 -5.99 15.32 -0.46
CA ARG A 267 -6.36 13.97 -0.90
C ARG A 267 -5.28 13.31 -1.76
N ASN A 268 -4.51 14.05 -2.55
CA ASN A 268 -3.46 13.52 -3.41
C ASN A 268 -2.43 12.62 -2.68
N ILE A 269 -2.34 12.67 -1.35
CA ILE A 269 -1.50 11.75 -0.57
C ILE A 269 -1.80 10.26 -0.85
N ILE A 270 -3.07 9.86 -1.01
CA ILE A 270 -3.41 8.44 -1.24
C ILE A 270 -3.01 7.98 -2.66
N GLU A 271 -3.16 8.86 -3.65
CA GLU A 271 -2.69 8.59 -5.01
C GLU A 271 -1.16 8.47 -5.06
N ARG A 272 -0.45 9.33 -4.32
CA ARG A 272 1.00 9.23 -4.14
C ARG A 272 1.40 7.94 -3.43
N ALA A 273 0.71 7.56 -2.36
CA ALA A 273 0.97 6.32 -1.62
C ALA A 273 0.83 5.10 -2.54
N PHE A 274 -0.24 5.02 -3.34
CA PHE A 274 -0.40 3.95 -4.33
C PHE A 274 0.66 3.97 -5.42
N SER A 275 1.08 5.16 -5.89
CA SER A 275 2.13 5.29 -6.88
C SER A 275 3.47 4.75 -6.34
N VAL A 276 3.88 5.20 -5.15
CA VAL A 276 5.09 4.71 -4.47
C VAL A 276 5.00 3.20 -4.20
N LEU A 277 3.83 2.69 -3.81
CA LEU A 277 3.61 1.26 -3.61
C LEU A 277 3.88 0.45 -4.89
N LYS A 278 3.33 0.88 -6.03
CA LYS A 278 3.51 0.21 -7.33
C LYS A 278 4.94 0.36 -7.86
N ASP A 279 5.58 1.48 -7.64
CA ASP A 279 6.98 1.70 -8.02
C ASP A 279 7.94 0.86 -7.18
N ARG A 280 7.66 0.71 -5.89
CA ARG A 280 8.47 -0.10 -4.96
C ARG A 280 8.38 -1.59 -5.29
N TRP A 281 7.19 -2.08 -5.63
CA TRP A 281 6.92 -3.51 -5.82
C TRP A 281 6.56 -3.83 -7.27
N ALA A 282 7.56 -4.26 -8.06
CA ALA A 282 7.39 -4.57 -9.48
C ALA A 282 6.29 -5.62 -9.73
N ILE A 283 6.04 -6.52 -8.78
CA ILE A 283 4.98 -7.54 -8.87
C ILE A 283 3.57 -6.94 -9.00
N LEU A 284 3.38 -5.66 -8.69
CA LEU A 284 2.10 -4.96 -8.78
C LEU A 284 1.92 -4.18 -10.11
N GLN A 285 2.99 -3.99 -10.89
CA GLN A 285 2.94 -3.19 -12.12
C GLN A 285 2.42 -3.99 -13.32
N GLY A 286 2.81 -5.26 -13.41
CA GLY A 286 2.53 -6.14 -14.54
C GLY A 286 1.27 -6.99 -14.38
N LYS A 287 0.97 -7.79 -15.42
CA LYS A 287 -0.02 -8.86 -15.30
C LYS A 287 0.52 -9.94 -14.36
N SER A 288 -0.21 -10.21 -13.28
CA SER A 288 0.14 -11.30 -12.38
C SER A 288 -0.02 -12.67 -13.03
N TYR A 289 0.90 -13.57 -12.74
CA TYR A 289 0.82 -15.00 -13.08
C TYR A 289 0.21 -15.83 -11.95
N TYR A 290 -0.07 -15.19 -10.81
CA TYR A 290 -0.67 -15.84 -9.67
C TYR A 290 -2.21 -15.83 -9.79
N PRO A 291 -2.89 -16.83 -9.21
CA PRO A 291 -4.34 -16.76 -9.03
C PRO A 291 -4.74 -15.47 -8.31
N VAL A 292 -5.93 -14.94 -8.61
CA VAL A 292 -6.41 -13.66 -8.04
C VAL A 292 -6.31 -13.64 -6.53
N GLU A 293 -6.69 -14.73 -5.85
CA GLU A 293 -6.63 -14.82 -4.39
C GLU A 293 -5.20 -14.62 -3.86
N VAL A 294 -4.21 -15.24 -4.49
CA VAL A 294 -2.80 -15.07 -4.14
C VAL A 294 -2.35 -13.64 -4.45
N GLN A 295 -2.79 -13.07 -5.58
CA GLN A 295 -2.48 -11.67 -5.90
C GLN A 295 -3.07 -10.71 -4.87
N CYS A 296 -4.29 -10.95 -4.36
CA CYS A 296 -4.90 -10.11 -3.32
C CYS A 296 -4.09 -10.16 -2.02
N ARG A 297 -3.65 -11.36 -1.62
CA ARG A 297 -2.74 -11.53 -0.48
C ARG A 297 -1.40 -10.81 -0.70
N THR A 298 -0.84 -10.90 -1.91
CA THR A 298 0.37 -10.17 -2.31
C THR A 298 0.20 -8.66 -2.19
N ILE A 299 -0.93 -8.11 -2.66
CA ILE A 299 -1.25 -6.69 -2.55
C ILE A 299 -1.27 -6.25 -1.08
N LEU A 300 -2.00 -6.98 -0.23
CA LEU A 300 -2.07 -6.69 1.21
C LEU A 300 -0.68 -6.73 1.84
N ALA A 301 0.10 -7.77 1.59
CA ALA A 301 1.46 -7.88 2.12
C ALA A 301 2.36 -6.73 1.64
N CYS A 302 2.28 -6.33 0.37
CA CYS A 302 3.03 -5.19 -0.16
C CYS A 302 2.68 -3.87 0.56
N CYS A 303 1.41 -3.65 0.92
CA CYS A 303 0.99 -2.47 1.71
C CYS A 303 1.56 -2.52 3.14
N LEU A 304 1.51 -3.68 3.80
CA LEU A 304 2.07 -3.82 5.16
C LEU A 304 3.60 -3.62 5.17
N LEU A 305 4.30 -4.20 4.18
CA LEU A 305 5.74 -4.01 4.02
C LEU A 305 6.08 -2.57 3.62
N HIS A 306 5.17 -1.86 2.92
CA HIS A 306 5.34 -0.45 2.60
C HIS A 306 5.42 0.39 3.88
N ASN A 307 4.48 0.20 4.79
CA ASN A 307 4.46 0.89 6.09
C ASN A 307 5.69 0.54 6.93
N LEU A 308 6.11 -0.73 6.97
CA LEU A 308 7.33 -1.12 7.69
C LEU A 308 8.56 -0.37 7.16
N ILE A 309 8.71 -0.29 5.84
CA ILE A 309 9.82 0.43 5.22
C ILE A 309 9.75 1.92 5.56
N ASN A 310 8.57 2.55 5.49
CA ASN A 310 8.43 3.96 5.82
C ASN A 310 8.78 4.23 7.30
N ARG A 311 8.38 3.31 8.20
CA ARG A 311 8.66 3.39 9.64
C ARG A 311 10.14 3.22 9.97
N GLU A 312 10.82 2.25 9.38
CA GLU A 312 12.17 1.83 9.78
C GLU A 312 13.30 2.42 8.93
N MET A 313 12.97 2.90 7.72
CA MET A 313 13.95 3.39 6.75
C MET A 313 13.75 4.85 6.41
N THR A 314 13.09 5.61 7.31
CA THR A 314 12.82 7.05 7.23
C THR A 314 13.89 7.73 6.39
N ASN A 315 13.51 8.06 5.14
CA ASN A 315 14.45 8.51 4.13
C ASN A 315 15.06 9.83 4.56
N PHE A 316 16.38 9.95 4.41
CA PHE A 316 17.12 11.20 4.26
C PHE A 316 16.74 11.99 2.98
N ASP A 317 15.60 11.70 2.33
CA ASP A 317 15.19 12.23 1.02
C ASP A 317 13.71 12.66 0.95
N ILE A 318 13.11 13.04 2.07
CA ILE A 318 11.90 13.89 2.07
C ILE A 318 12.18 15.03 3.05
N GLU A 319 12.75 16.12 2.54
CA GLU A 319 12.65 17.41 3.22
C GLU A 319 11.17 17.82 3.23
N ASP A 320 10.49 17.44 4.29
CA ASP A 320 9.36 18.21 4.84
C ASP A 320 9.51 18.11 6.36
N ASN A 321 10.00 19.20 6.96
CA ASN A 321 10.08 19.37 8.42
C ASN A 321 8.69 19.16 9.03
N ILE A 322 8.52 18.09 9.80
CA ILE A 322 7.39 17.99 10.73
C ILE A 322 7.94 17.43 12.04
N ASP A 323 7.92 18.29 13.06
CA ASP A 323 8.14 17.90 14.45
C ASP A 323 7.17 16.81 14.84
N GLU A 324 7.73 15.68 15.27
CA GLU A 324 6.99 14.57 15.83
C GLU A 324 6.60 14.94 17.26
N VAL A 325 5.43 15.58 17.42
CA VAL A 325 4.83 15.75 18.75
C VAL A 325 4.08 14.46 19.07
N ASP A 326 4.61 13.72 20.03
CA ASP A 326 3.97 12.54 20.62
C ASP A 326 2.74 13.00 21.41
N SER A 327 1.57 13.00 20.78
CA SER A 327 0.29 13.27 21.44
C SER A 327 -0.37 11.94 21.83
N THR A 328 -0.17 11.56 23.09
CA THR A 328 -0.99 10.52 23.73
C THR A 328 -2.41 11.05 23.92
N HIS A 329 -3.27 10.87 22.93
CA HIS A 329 -4.71 11.01 23.11
C HIS A 329 -5.34 9.66 23.45
N ALA A 330 -5.94 9.62 24.64
CA ALA A 330 -6.75 8.52 25.10
C ALA A 330 -7.93 8.33 24.14
N THR A 331 -8.08 7.10 23.62
CA THR A 331 -9.26 6.68 22.87
C THR A 331 -10.45 6.68 23.84
N THR A 332 -11.18 7.78 23.91
CA THR A 332 -12.54 7.76 24.45
C THR A 332 -13.38 6.87 23.53
N ALA A 333 -14.21 6.01 24.11
CA ALA A 333 -15.12 5.14 23.36
C ALA A 333 -16.18 5.99 22.65
N VAL A 334 -15.84 6.47 21.46
CA VAL A 334 -16.77 7.10 20.52
C VAL A 334 -17.34 5.99 19.63
N ASP A 335 -18.64 6.03 19.36
CA ASP A 335 -19.26 5.09 18.43
C ASP A 335 -18.61 5.20 17.04
N ASP A 336 -18.37 4.06 16.39
CA ASP A 336 -17.89 4.00 15.01
C ASP A 336 -19.04 4.13 14.01
N ILE A 337 -18.73 4.67 12.82
CA ILE A 337 -19.67 4.76 11.70
C ILE A 337 -19.76 3.40 11.00
N HIS A 338 -20.98 2.85 10.91
CA HIS A 338 -21.24 1.50 10.37
C HIS A 338 -21.98 1.48 9.02
N TYR A 339 -22.54 2.61 8.59
CA TYR A 339 -23.24 2.74 7.32
C TYR A 339 -23.06 4.15 6.75
N ILE A 340 -23.27 4.31 5.43
CA ILE A 340 -23.17 5.60 4.76
C ILE A 340 -24.53 6.01 4.23
N GLU A 341 -25.00 7.15 4.72
CA GLU A 341 -26.15 7.87 4.19
C GLU A 341 -25.74 9.30 3.88
N THR A 342 -26.20 9.82 2.75
CA THR A 342 -26.03 11.23 2.43
C THR A 342 -26.88 12.04 3.41
N SER A 343 -26.22 12.79 4.30
CA SER A 343 -26.89 13.67 5.25
C SER A 343 -26.84 15.12 4.76
N ASN A 344 -27.96 15.83 4.94
CA ASN A 344 -28.00 17.28 4.73
C ASN A 344 -27.05 18.00 5.70
N GLU A 345 -26.82 17.45 6.89
CA GLU A 345 -25.93 18.03 7.90
C GLU A 345 -24.48 18.08 7.42
N TRP A 346 -23.98 17.00 6.80
CA TRP A 346 -22.62 16.96 6.24
C TRP A 346 -22.46 17.80 4.98
N SER A 347 -23.57 18.07 4.30
CA SER A 347 -23.56 18.98 3.16
C SER A 347 -23.49 20.43 3.65
N GLN A 348 -24.29 20.78 4.65
CA GLN A 348 -24.25 22.08 5.32
C GLN A 348 -22.90 22.33 5.99
N TRP A 349 -22.36 21.36 6.73
CA TRP A 349 -21.06 21.49 7.38
C TRP A 349 -19.93 21.74 6.37
N ARG A 350 -19.99 21.08 5.20
CA ARG A 350 -19.02 21.34 4.13
C ARG A 350 -19.18 22.74 3.54
N ASP A 351 -20.41 23.21 3.36
CA ASP A 351 -20.70 24.56 2.87
C ASP A 351 -20.20 25.63 3.87
N ASP A 352 -20.42 25.41 5.17
CA ASP A 352 -19.90 26.29 6.23
C ASP A 352 -18.36 26.32 6.25
N LEU A 353 -17.73 25.14 6.16
CA LEU A 353 -16.27 25.01 6.09
C LEU A 353 -15.70 25.69 4.83
N GLU A 354 -16.36 25.55 3.70
CA GLU A 354 -15.98 26.19 2.44
C GLU A 354 -15.97 27.72 2.55
N GLU A 355 -17.03 28.31 3.12
CA GLU A 355 -17.12 29.76 3.34
C GLU A 355 -16.06 30.27 4.32
N GLU A 356 -15.81 29.54 5.41
CA GLU A 356 -14.75 29.85 6.39
C GLU A 356 -13.37 29.85 5.72
N MET A 357 -13.05 28.79 4.99
CA MET A 357 -11.79 28.62 4.27
C MET A 357 -11.54 29.76 3.28
N PHE A 358 -12.59 30.17 2.55
CA PHE A 358 -12.49 31.22 1.55
C PHE A 358 -12.32 32.60 2.18
N THR A 359 -13.10 32.91 3.23
CA THR A 359 -13.01 34.18 3.97
C THR A 359 -11.61 34.38 4.56
N GLU A 360 -11.05 33.33 5.18
CA GLU A 360 -9.69 33.40 5.73
C GLU A 360 -8.62 33.58 4.63
N TRP A 361 -8.83 32.98 3.46
CA TRP A 361 -7.95 33.17 2.32
C TRP A 361 -8.00 34.60 1.77
N GLU A 362 -9.19 35.18 1.60
CA GLU A 362 -9.34 36.57 1.16
C GLU A 362 -8.65 37.55 2.11
N LEU A 363 -8.84 37.37 3.43
CA LEU A 363 -8.20 38.21 4.46
C LEU A 363 -6.67 38.17 4.42
N ARG A 364 -6.08 37.06 3.96
CA ARG A 364 -4.61 36.90 3.86
C ARG A 364 -4.03 37.47 2.56
N ASN A 365 -4.86 37.74 1.55
CA ASN A 365 -4.43 38.25 0.24
C ASN A 365 -4.84 39.72 -0.02
N GLN A 366 -5.53 40.36 0.92
CA GLN A 366 -5.66 41.82 1.02
C GLN A 366 -4.40 42.42 1.65
#